data_AF-A0A7R9XN18-F1
#
_entry.id   AF-A0A7R9XN18-F1
#
_cell.length_a   1.000
_cell.length_b   1.000
_cell.length_c   1.000
_cell.angle_alpha   90.00
_cell.angle_beta   90.00
_cell.angle_gamma   90.00
#
_symmetry.space_group_name_H-M   'P 1'
#
loop_
_entity.id
_entity.type
_entity.pdbx_description
1 polymer ?
#
loop_
_entity_poly.entity_id
_entity_poly.type
_entity_poly.pdbx_seq_one_letter_code
_entity_poly.pdbx_strand_id
1 'polypeptide(L)'
;GLRTLFDYLGFCLEQVVKDNELGALTEALEGKYVLPGPGGDPIRNPDVLPTGRNLHALDPQAIPTGAAMQAAQGVVDRLIERQKIDNGGEYPETIALVLWGTDNIKTYGESLAQVLWFLGVRPMPDALGRVNKLELMSLEELGRPRIDVLVNCSGVFRDLFLNQINLLDRAVKMCAEADEPDEMNFVRKHAKEQAEEAGISVRDAATRVFSNASGSYSSNISLAVENSSWSDEEQLQEMYLSRKSFAFNSDKPGAGMTENRDSFERALKTVEASFQNLDSSEISLTDVSHYFDSDPTKLAEKFSGKKVSSYVADTTTANAQVRTLAETTRLDARTKLLNPKWYEGNLSAGYEGAREIQKRLQNTLGWSATSGQVDNWVYEEANDVFMADPEMQKRLMDMNPNSFRKMVATFLEANGRGYWDTSDENLDRLRELYVEVEDKIEGVE
;
A
#
# COMPACT_ATOMS: atom_id res chain seq x y z
N GLY A 1 -28.49 -21.01 10.28
CA GLY A 1 -28.43 -21.43 11.71
C GLY A 1 -27.08 -22.07 12.00
N LEU A 2 -26.76 -22.41 13.26
CA LEU A 2 -25.46 -23.01 13.63
C LEU A 2 -25.07 -24.22 12.77
N ARG A 3 -26.05 -25.07 12.41
CA ARG A 3 -25.82 -26.19 11.48
C ARG A 3 -25.21 -25.75 10.14
N THR A 4 -25.82 -24.78 9.46
CA THR A 4 -25.32 -24.23 8.20
C THR A 4 -23.90 -23.68 8.33
N LEU A 5 -23.59 -23.02 9.45
CA LEU A 5 -22.24 -22.50 9.71
C LEU A 5 -21.22 -23.64 9.84
N PHE A 6 -21.50 -24.66 10.64
CA PHE A 6 -20.57 -25.77 10.83
C PHE A 6 -20.46 -26.67 9.60
N ASP A 7 -21.53 -26.83 8.82
CA ASP A 7 -21.48 -27.52 7.51
C ASP A 7 -20.53 -26.78 6.56
N TYR A 8 -20.61 -25.44 6.52
CA TYR A 8 -19.70 -24.60 5.74
C TYR A 8 -18.25 -24.68 6.24
N LEU A 9 -18.02 -24.63 7.55
CA LEU A 9 -16.67 -24.79 8.13
C LEU A 9 -16.08 -26.18 7.83
N GLY A 10 -16.91 -27.23 7.85
CA GLY A 10 -16.51 -28.58 7.45
C GLY A 10 -16.05 -28.63 6.00
N PHE A 11 -16.83 -28.03 5.09
CA PHE A 11 -16.46 -27.89 3.68
C PHE A 11 -15.14 -27.12 3.50
N CYS A 12 -14.96 -25.98 4.18
CA CYS A 12 -13.73 -25.18 4.10
C CYS A 12 -12.52 -25.98 4.58
N LEU A 13 -12.65 -26.71 5.70
CA LEU A 13 -11.57 -27.57 6.22
C LEU A 13 -11.13 -28.60 5.18
N GLU A 14 -12.08 -29.26 4.51
CA GLU A 14 -11.76 -30.18 3.42
C GLU A 14 -10.98 -29.51 2.28
N GLN A 15 -11.30 -28.24 1.94
CA GLN A 15 -10.57 -27.53 0.89
C GLN A 15 -9.17 -27.08 1.34
N VAL A 16 -9.00 -26.69 2.61
CA VAL A 16 -7.71 -26.27 3.18
C VAL A 16 -6.68 -27.40 3.16
N VAL A 17 -7.09 -28.64 3.44
CA VAL A 17 -6.19 -29.79 3.58
C VAL A 17 -6.00 -30.58 2.29
N LYS A 18 -6.56 -30.12 1.17
CA LYS A 18 -6.39 -30.79 -0.13
C LYS A 18 -4.97 -30.60 -0.66
N ASP A 19 -4.40 -31.69 -1.19
CA ASP A 19 -3.07 -31.73 -1.80
C ASP A 19 -3.20 -31.85 -3.34
N ASN A 20 -3.30 -30.71 -4.00
CA ASN A 20 -3.56 -30.64 -5.45
C ASN A 20 -2.40 -30.03 -6.26
N GLU A 21 -1.43 -29.38 -5.62
CA GLU A 21 -0.49 -28.48 -6.30
C GLU A 21 0.44 -29.21 -7.28
N LEU A 22 1.04 -30.33 -6.85
CA LEU A 22 1.87 -31.15 -7.73
C LEU A 22 1.06 -31.82 -8.84
N GLY A 23 -0.20 -32.18 -8.55
CA GLY A 23 -1.12 -32.74 -9.54
C GLY A 23 -1.40 -31.74 -10.66
N ALA A 24 -1.72 -30.50 -10.31
CA ALA A 24 -1.98 -29.42 -11.26
C ALA A 24 -0.75 -29.08 -12.12
N LEU A 25 0.46 -29.07 -11.53
CA LEU A 25 1.69 -28.92 -12.30
C LEU A 25 1.89 -30.06 -13.31
N THR A 26 1.60 -31.30 -12.91
CA THR A 26 1.69 -32.47 -13.79
C THR A 26 0.71 -32.34 -14.96
N GLU A 27 -0.54 -31.95 -14.70
CA GLU A 27 -1.54 -31.69 -15.75
C GLU A 27 -1.06 -30.63 -16.74
N ALA A 28 -0.50 -29.52 -16.26
CA ALA A 28 0.03 -28.45 -17.11
C ALA A 28 1.16 -28.96 -18.02
N LEU A 29 2.12 -29.71 -17.46
CA LEU A 29 3.26 -30.26 -18.21
C LEU A 29 2.83 -31.31 -19.25
N GLU A 30 1.72 -31.99 -19.01
CA GLU A 30 1.09 -32.91 -19.97
C GLU A 30 0.24 -32.20 -21.04
N GLY A 31 0.19 -30.86 -21.03
CA GLY A 31 -0.62 -30.07 -21.96
C GLY A 31 -2.12 -30.20 -21.71
N LYS A 32 -2.53 -30.57 -20.50
CA LYS A 32 -3.94 -30.68 -20.10
C LYS A 32 -4.48 -29.34 -19.60
N TYR A 33 -5.80 -29.29 -19.49
CA TYR A 33 -6.52 -28.12 -18.97
C TYR A 33 -6.49 -28.10 -17.43
N VAL A 34 -5.68 -27.21 -16.86
CA VAL A 34 -5.68 -26.93 -15.41
C VAL A 34 -6.92 -26.09 -15.07
N LEU A 35 -7.69 -26.56 -14.09
CA LEU A 35 -8.94 -25.90 -13.70
C LEU A 35 -8.71 -24.46 -13.24
N PRO A 36 -9.51 -23.49 -13.71
CA PRO A 36 -9.42 -22.11 -13.24
C PRO A 36 -10.05 -21.95 -11.86
N GLY A 37 -9.62 -20.91 -11.14
CA GLY A 37 -10.23 -20.52 -9.88
C GLY A 37 -9.92 -19.06 -9.52
N PRO A 38 -10.70 -18.45 -8.61
CA PRO A 38 -10.40 -17.10 -8.15
C PRO A 38 -9.10 -17.11 -7.32
N GLY A 39 -8.23 -16.14 -7.57
CA GLY A 39 -7.18 -15.76 -6.62
C GLY A 39 -7.75 -14.78 -5.57
N GLY A 40 -7.19 -14.77 -4.37
CA GLY A 40 -7.62 -13.86 -3.32
C GLY A 40 -7.20 -14.31 -1.92
N ASP A 41 -7.88 -13.76 -0.92
CA ASP A 41 -7.71 -14.11 0.49
C ASP A 41 -8.63 -15.30 0.84
N PRO A 42 -8.08 -16.44 1.31
CA PRO A 42 -8.88 -17.63 1.59
C PRO A 42 -9.76 -17.52 2.85
N ILE A 43 -9.49 -16.57 3.74
CA ILE A 43 -10.32 -16.30 4.93
C ILE A 43 -11.58 -15.53 4.50
N ARG A 44 -11.42 -14.51 3.66
CA ARG A 44 -12.54 -13.72 3.13
C ARG A 44 -13.34 -14.47 2.08
N ASN A 45 -12.67 -15.16 1.17
CA ASN A 45 -13.28 -15.93 0.10
C ASN A 45 -12.74 -17.37 0.06
N PRO A 46 -13.37 -18.31 0.78
CA PRO A 46 -12.98 -19.71 0.75
C PRO A 46 -13.06 -20.39 -0.63
N ASP A 47 -13.74 -19.80 -1.63
CA ASP A 47 -13.74 -20.34 -3.00
C ASP A 47 -12.36 -20.27 -3.69
N VAL A 48 -11.41 -19.51 -3.11
CA VAL A 48 -9.98 -19.53 -3.48
C VAL A 48 -9.35 -20.90 -3.20
N LEU A 49 -9.93 -21.70 -2.30
CA LEU A 49 -9.49 -23.05 -1.99
C LEU A 49 -10.27 -24.12 -2.78
N PRO A 50 -9.63 -25.24 -3.16
CA PRO A 50 -8.24 -25.60 -2.89
C PRO A 50 -7.24 -24.89 -3.82
N THR A 51 -5.96 -24.95 -3.47
CA THR A 51 -4.83 -24.54 -4.33
C THR A 51 -4.64 -25.55 -5.48
N GLY A 52 -3.64 -25.31 -6.35
CA GLY A 52 -3.46 -26.12 -7.57
C GLY A 52 -4.46 -25.78 -8.67
N ARG A 53 -4.84 -24.51 -8.81
CA ARG A 53 -5.73 -24.00 -9.87
C ARG A 53 -5.07 -22.87 -10.65
N ASN A 54 -5.52 -22.67 -11.88
CA ASN A 54 -5.09 -21.55 -12.71
C ASN A 54 -5.83 -20.28 -12.26
N LEU A 55 -5.17 -19.51 -11.39
CA LEU A 55 -5.79 -18.37 -10.71
C LEU A 55 -6.14 -17.24 -11.68
N HIS A 56 -7.29 -16.60 -11.45
CA HIS A 56 -7.71 -15.38 -12.13
C HIS A 56 -8.15 -14.31 -11.12
N ALA A 57 -8.18 -13.05 -11.57
CA ALA A 57 -8.76 -11.94 -10.82
C ALA A 57 -10.30 -11.99 -10.90
N LEU A 58 -10.94 -10.87 -11.23
CA LEU A 58 -12.39 -10.73 -11.36
C LEU A 58 -12.76 -9.84 -12.55
N ASP A 59 -14.04 -9.82 -12.93
CA ASP A 59 -14.54 -8.86 -13.91
C ASP A 59 -14.41 -7.44 -13.35
N PRO A 60 -13.63 -6.54 -13.98
CA PRO A 60 -13.41 -5.21 -13.46
C PRO A 60 -14.66 -4.34 -13.44
N GLN A 61 -15.78 -4.75 -14.07
CA GLN A 61 -17.08 -4.07 -13.98
C GLN A 61 -17.95 -4.57 -12.82
N ALA A 62 -17.54 -5.61 -12.11
CA ALA A 62 -18.28 -6.16 -10.96
C ALA A 62 -17.96 -5.43 -9.64
N ILE A 63 -17.03 -4.46 -9.65
CA ILE A 63 -16.57 -3.73 -8.47
C ILE A 63 -16.81 -2.21 -8.62
N PRO A 64 -16.96 -1.46 -7.51
CA PRO A 64 -17.16 -1.98 -6.17
C PRO A 64 -18.56 -2.60 -5.99
N THR A 65 -18.66 -3.63 -5.15
CA THR A 65 -19.96 -4.21 -4.78
C THR A 65 -20.70 -3.33 -3.76
N GLY A 66 -22.00 -3.55 -3.58
CA GLY A 66 -22.76 -2.88 -2.52
C GLY A 66 -22.23 -3.15 -1.12
N ALA A 67 -21.70 -4.36 -0.86
CA ALA A 67 -21.05 -4.69 0.40
C ALA A 67 -19.72 -3.94 0.58
N ALA A 68 -18.91 -3.83 -0.48
CA ALA A 68 -17.69 -3.03 -0.47
C ALA A 68 -17.97 -1.55 -0.20
N MET A 69 -19.05 -0.98 -0.75
CA MET A 69 -19.47 0.39 -0.45
C MET A 69 -19.84 0.58 1.03
N GLN A 70 -20.56 -0.37 1.64
CA GLN A 70 -20.90 -0.31 3.07
C GLN A 70 -19.66 -0.41 3.98
N ALA A 71 -18.73 -1.32 3.65
CA ALA A 71 -17.47 -1.44 4.37
C ALA A 71 -16.62 -0.17 4.21
N ALA A 72 -16.56 0.39 3.00
CA ALA A 72 -15.84 1.63 2.71
C ALA A 72 -16.37 2.82 3.52
N GLN A 73 -17.68 2.99 3.64
CA GLN A 73 -18.27 4.03 4.47
C GLN A 73 -17.74 3.97 5.91
N GLY A 74 -17.77 2.79 6.53
CA GLY A 74 -17.30 2.62 7.90
C GLY A 74 -15.80 2.92 8.09
N VAL A 75 -14.97 2.64 7.08
CA VAL A 75 -13.53 2.98 7.11
C VAL A 75 -13.30 4.47 6.92
N VAL A 76 -13.95 5.09 5.94
CA VAL A 76 -13.81 6.52 5.66
C VAL A 76 -14.28 7.36 6.84
N ASP A 77 -15.44 7.05 7.42
CA ASP A 77 -15.99 7.81 8.55
C ASP A 77 -15.04 7.76 9.75
N ARG A 78 -14.42 6.59 10.03
CA ARG A 78 -13.40 6.43 11.09
C ARG A 78 -12.12 7.20 10.79
N LEU A 79 -11.64 7.18 9.54
CA LEU A 79 -10.45 7.93 9.16
C LEU A 79 -10.69 9.43 9.33
N ILE A 80 -11.82 9.94 8.85
CA ILE A 80 -12.19 11.35 8.98
C ILE A 80 -12.30 11.73 10.45
N GLU A 81 -12.99 10.94 11.27
CA GLU A 81 -13.10 11.20 12.70
C GLU A 81 -11.72 11.25 13.37
N ARG A 82 -10.84 10.31 13.03
CA ARG A 82 -9.49 10.27 13.58
C ARG A 82 -8.66 11.49 13.17
N GLN A 83 -8.64 11.80 11.87
CA GLN A 83 -7.90 12.95 11.35
C GLN A 83 -8.45 14.27 11.90
N LYS A 84 -9.77 14.35 12.12
CA LYS A 84 -10.41 15.52 12.74
C LYS A 84 -9.94 15.73 14.18
N ILE A 85 -9.79 14.66 14.96
CA ILE A 85 -9.22 14.73 16.33
C ILE A 85 -7.77 15.22 16.27
N ASP A 86 -6.98 14.68 15.33
CA ASP A 86 -5.57 15.01 15.18
C ASP A 86 -5.35 16.44 14.59
N ASN A 87 -6.35 16.99 13.90
CA ASN A 87 -6.33 18.31 13.24
C ASN A 87 -7.21 19.38 13.93
N GLY A 88 -7.28 19.35 15.26
CA GLY A 88 -7.91 20.43 16.04
C GLY A 88 -9.42 20.56 15.89
N GLY A 89 -10.10 19.51 15.40
CA GLY A 89 -11.55 19.49 15.20
C GLY A 89 -12.00 19.81 13.77
N GLU A 90 -11.09 19.99 12.82
CA GLU A 90 -11.41 20.32 11.42
C GLU A 90 -11.35 19.09 10.49
N TYR A 91 -12.17 19.08 9.45
CA TYR A 91 -12.11 18.04 8.42
C TYR A 91 -10.81 18.17 7.60
N PRO A 92 -10.18 17.07 7.17
CA PRO A 92 -9.08 17.19 6.22
C PRO A 92 -9.60 17.67 4.87
N GLU A 93 -8.90 18.61 4.24
CA GLU A 93 -9.32 19.11 2.93
C GLU A 93 -8.96 18.16 1.79
N THR A 94 -7.74 17.58 1.82
CA THR A 94 -7.28 16.58 0.84
C THR A 94 -6.64 15.37 1.49
N ILE A 95 -6.97 14.18 0.99
CA ILE A 95 -6.32 12.92 1.35
C ILE A 95 -5.60 12.34 0.12
N ALA A 96 -4.31 12.00 0.26
CA ALA A 96 -3.58 11.25 -0.75
C ALA A 96 -3.72 9.75 -0.52
N LEU A 97 -4.20 9.02 -1.53
CA LEU A 97 -4.49 7.59 -1.46
C LEU A 97 -3.62 6.80 -2.43
N VAL A 98 -3.38 5.53 -2.11
CA VAL A 98 -2.81 4.56 -3.04
C VAL A 98 -3.83 3.46 -3.33
N LEU A 99 -4.03 3.14 -4.62
CA LEU A 99 -4.89 2.04 -5.04
C LEU A 99 -4.06 0.86 -5.59
N TRP A 100 -4.21 -0.29 -4.95
CA TRP A 100 -3.58 -1.55 -5.34
C TRP A 100 -4.58 -2.45 -6.06
N GLY A 101 -4.10 -3.21 -7.05
CA GLY A 101 -4.95 -4.18 -7.72
C GLY A 101 -5.37 -5.32 -6.78
N THR A 102 -4.45 -5.76 -5.92
CA THR A 102 -4.62 -6.98 -5.11
C THR A 102 -5.70 -6.84 -4.05
N ASP A 103 -5.71 -5.76 -3.26
CA ASP A 103 -6.72 -5.54 -2.23
C ASP A 103 -8.11 -5.33 -2.87
N ASN A 104 -8.19 -4.63 -4.01
CA ASN A 104 -9.46 -4.44 -4.72
C ASN A 104 -10.02 -5.74 -5.30
N ILE A 105 -9.18 -6.70 -5.70
CA ILE A 105 -9.62 -8.05 -6.05
C ILE A 105 -10.14 -8.78 -4.81
N LYS A 106 -9.37 -8.78 -3.72
CA LYS A 106 -9.68 -9.51 -2.48
C LYS A 106 -10.95 -9.00 -1.77
N THR A 107 -11.23 -7.71 -1.91
CA THR A 107 -12.32 -7.02 -1.20
C THR A 107 -13.49 -6.64 -2.10
N TYR A 108 -13.41 -6.97 -3.40
CA TYR A 108 -14.37 -6.54 -4.40
C TYR A 108 -14.56 -5.01 -4.44
N GLY A 109 -13.46 -4.27 -4.28
CA GLY A 109 -13.39 -2.82 -4.46
C GLY A 109 -13.56 -1.96 -3.21
N GLU A 110 -13.21 -2.42 -2.00
CA GLU A 110 -13.36 -1.60 -0.78
C GLU A 110 -12.56 -0.29 -0.85
N SER A 111 -11.27 -0.32 -1.21
CA SER A 111 -10.45 0.91 -1.26
C SER A 111 -10.85 1.85 -2.40
N LEU A 112 -11.26 1.31 -3.54
CA LEU A 112 -11.90 2.07 -4.62
C LEU A 112 -13.19 2.77 -4.14
N ALA A 113 -14.05 2.05 -3.42
CA ALA A 113 -15.26 2.60 -2.83
C ALA A 113 -14.98 3.69 -1.79
N GLN A 114 -13.88 3.60 -1.04
CA GLN A 114 -13.47 4.64 -0.08
C GLN A 114 -13.18 5.97 -0.80
N VAL A 115 -12.49 5.95 -1.95
CA VAL A 115 -12.28 7.17 -2.77
C VAL A 115 -13.61 7.81 -3.17
N LEU A 116 -14.54 7.00 -3.69
CA LEU A 116 -15.86 7.46 -4.08
C LEU A 116 -16.63 8.04 -2.89
N TRP A 117 -16.51 7.42 -1.71
CA TRP A 117 -17.15 7.90 -0.50
C TRP A 117 -16.55 9.21 0.00
N PHE A 118 -15.22 9.40 -0.01
CA PHE A 118 -14.58 10.69 0.33
C PHE A 118 -15.17 11.85 -0.49
N LEU A 119 -15.34 11.62 -1.79
CA LEU A 119 -15.94 12.54 -2.75
C LEU A 119 -17.47 12.72 -2.57
N GLY A 120 -18.14 11.77 -1.92
CA GLY A 120 -19.59 11.72 -1.83
C GLY A 120 -20.25 11.36 -3.17
N VAL A 121 -19.72 10.35 -3.84
CA VAL A 121 -20.20 9.81 -5.12
C VAL A 121 -20.55 8.33 -4.94
N ARG A 122 -21.66 7.89 -5.54
CA ARG A 122 -22.04 6.47 -5.59
C ARG A 122 -21.79 5.86 -6.96
N PRO A 123 -21.20 4.65 -7.02
CA PRO A 123 -21.20 3.83 -8.22
C PRO A 123 -22.59 3.24 -8.44
N MET A 124 -23.07 3.32 -9.68
CA MET A 124 -24.40 2.84 -10.06
C MET A 124 -24.27 1.67 -11.04
N PRO A 125 -24.69 0.44 -10.66
CA PRO A 125 -24.72 -0.69 -11.57
C PRO A 125 -25.83 -0.51 -12.62
N ASP A 126 -25.59 -1.02 -13.82
CA ASP A 126 -26.65 -1.17 -14.81
C ASP A 126 -27.58 -2.36 -14.50
N ALA A 127 -28.57 -2.61 -15.35
CA ALA A 127 -29.53 -3.72 -15.15
C ALA A 127 -28.87 -5.12 -15.13
N LEU A 128 -27.64 -5.25 -15.65
CA LEU A 128 -26.87 -6.50 -15.64
C LEU A 128 -25.91 -6.57 -14.44
N GLY A 129 -25.88 -5.55 -13.58
CA GLY A 129 -24.99 -5.47 -12.43
C GLY A 129 -23.63 -4.83 -12.72
N ARG A 130 -23.39 -4.32 -13.94
CA ARG A 130 -22.09 -3.75 -14.32
C ARG A 130 -21.98 -2.32 -13.82
N VAL A 131 -20.96 -2.04 -13.01
CA VAL A 131 -20.68 -0.72 -12.49
C VAL A 131 -20.00 0.14 -13.56
N ASN A 132 -20.78 1.07 -14.14
CA ASN A 132 -20.31 1.94 -15.22
C ASN A 132 -20.90 3.37 -15.18
N LYS A 133 -21.70 3.67 -14.15
CA LYS A 133 -22.33 4.98 -13.92
C LYS A 133 -22.01 5.50 -12.53
N LEU A 134 -22.19 6.80 -12.35
CA LEU A 134 -21.94 7.51 -11.10
C LEU A 134 -23.12 8.42 -10.80
N GLU A 135 -23.39 8.60 -9.52
CA GLU A 135 -24.35 9.55 -8.99
C GLU A 135 -23.69 10.38 -7.89
N LEU A 136 -23.78 11.70 -8.00
CA LEU A 136 -23.32 12.61 -6.94
C LEU A 136 -24.34 12.59 -5.80
N MET A 137 -23.91 12.23 -4.59
CA MET A 137 -24.79 12.29 -3.41
C MET A 137 -25.10 13.74 -3.06
N SER A 138 -26.28 14.04 -2.50
CA SER A 138 -26.50 15.37 -1.91
C SER A 138 -25.62 15.57 -0.67
N LEU A 139 -25.27 16.83 -0.36
CA LEU A 139 -24.53 17.15 0.87
C LEU A 139 -25.32 16.79 2.14
N GLU A 140 -26.65 16.87 2.09
CA GLU A 140 -27.53 16.45 3.19
C GLU A 140 -27.36 14.95 3.48
N GLU A 141 -27.31 14.14 2.44
CA GLU A 141 -27.10 12.70 2.59
C GLU A 141 -25.66 12.34 2.96
N LEU A 142 -24.68 13.10 2.46
CA LEU A 142 -23.27 12.91 2.80
C LEU A 142 -22.97 13.29 4.26
N GLY A 143 -23.68 14.29 4.81
CA GLY A 143 -23.58 14.73 6.20
C GLY A 143 -22.27 15.46 6.58
N ARG A 144 -21.41 15.76 5.60
CA ARG A 144 -20.09 16.41 5.76
C ARG A 144 -19.64 17.05 4.44
N PRO A 145 -18.54 17.85 4.45
CA PRO A 145 -17.91 18.29 3.21
C PRO A 145 -17.44 17.13 2.32
N ARG A 146 -17.39 17.37 1.01
CA ARG A 146 -16.64 16.51 0.08
C ARG A 146 -15.15 16.74 0.29
N ILE A 147 -14.42 15.67 0.52
CA ILE A 147 -12.98 15.70 0.74
C ILE A 147 -12.29 15.52 -0.61
N ASP A 148 -11.33 16.39 -0.93
CA ASP A 148 -10.51 16.25 -2.13
C ASP A 148 -9.57 15.04 -1.98
N VAL A 149 -9.20 14.46 -3.11
CA VAL A 149 -8.42 13.22 -3.13
C VAL A 149 -7.26 13.35 -4.11
N LEU A 150 -6.10 12.81 -3.75
CA LEU A 150 -5.00 12.58 -4.69
C LEU A 150 -4.79 11.08 -4.84
N VAL A 151 -5.21 10.50 -5.96
CA VAL A 151 -5.25 9.04 -6.13
C VAL A 151 -4.02 8.57 -6.91
N ASN A 152 -3.11 7.87 -6.23
CA ASN A 152 -1.94 7.22 -6.80
C ASN A 152 -2.28 5.77 -7.14
N CYS A 153 -2.63 5.50 -8.38
CA CYS A 153 -2.90 4.14 -8.86
C CYS A 153 -1.57 3.42 -9.13
N SER A 154 -1.41 2.21 -8.59
CA SER A 154 -0.32 1.33 -9.02
C SER A 154 -0.44 0.98 -10.52
N GLY A 155 0.68 0.67 -11.18
CA GLY A 155 0.65 0.23 -12.58
C GLY A 155 -0.21 -1.03 -12.80
N VAL A 156 -0.21 -1.95 -11.83
CA VAL A 156 -1.07 -3.15 -11.85
C VAL A 156 -2.55 -2.77 -11.73
N PHE A 157 -2.90 -1.80 -10.87
CA PHE A 157 -4.28 -1.30 -10.80
C PHE A 157 -4.71 -0.65 -12.13
N ARG A 158 -3.83 0.14 -12.75
CA ARG A 158 -4.08 0.72 -14.09
C ARG A 158 -4.37 -0.35 -15.13
N ASP A 159 -3.59 -1.42 -15.16
CA ASP A 159 -3.71 -2.46 -16.19
C ASP A 159 -4.96 -3.32 -16.01
N LEU A 160 -5.38 -3.58 -14.76
CA LEU A 160 -6.57 -4.39 -14.45
C LEU A 160 -7.87 -3.57 -14.44
N PHE A 161 -7.81 -2.33 -13.95
CA PHE A 161 -8.98 -1.54 -13.56
C PHE A 161 -8.99 -0.15 -14.21
N LEU A 162 -8.53 -0.02 -15.46
CA LEU A 162 -8.57 1.24 -16.20
C LEU A 162 -9.99 1.85 -16.31
N ASN A 163 -11.01 1.00 -16.37
CA ASN A 163 -12.41 1.42 -16.31
C ASN A 163 -12.77 2.09 -14.96
N GLN A 164 -12.18 1.63 -13.86
CA GLN A 164 -12.37 2.23 -12.54
C GLN A 164 -11.60 3.55 -12.42
N ILE A 165 -10.38 3.63 -12.97
CA ILE A 165 -9.66 4.90 -13.13
C ILE A 165 -10.53 5.93 -13.90
N ASN A 166 -11.20 5.49 -14.96
CA ASN A 166 -12.13 6.36 -15.71
C ASN A 166 -13.30 6.85 -14.84
N LEU A 167 -13.89 5.98 -14.03
CA LEU A 167 -14.96 6.38 -13.11
C LEU A 167 -14.45 7.34 -12.04
N LEU A 168 -13.26 7.12 -11.47
CA LEU A 168 -12.69 8.01 -10.47
C LEU A 168 -12.44 9.42 -11.02
N ASP A 169 -11.84 9.56 -12.21
CA ASP A 169 -11.61 10.88 -12.82
C ASP A 169 -12.94 11.61 -13.09
N ARG A 170 -13.97 10.88 -13.55
CA ARG A 170 -15.31 11.44 -13.72
C ARG A 170 -15.94 11.87 -12.40
N ALA A 171 -15.76 11.09 -11.33
CA ALA A 171 -16.29 11.39 -10.00
C ALA A 171 -15.68 12.68 -9.44
N VAL A 172 -14.35 12.82 -9.52
CA VAL A 172 -13.63 14.02 -9.07
C VAL A 172 -14.10 15.26 -9.83
N LYS A 173 -14.13 15.20 -11.17
CA LYS A 173 -14.57 16.33 -12.01
C LYS A 173 -16.03 16.71 -11.76
N MET A 174 -16.91 15.72 -11.55
CA MET A 174 -18.30 15.94 -11.17
C MET A 174 -18.42 16.69 -9.84
N CYS A 175 -17.58 16.35 -8.84
CA CYS A 175 -17.54 17.06 -7.57
C CYS A 175 -17.02 18.50 -7.74
N ALA A 176 -15.96 18.70 -8.52
CA ALA A 176 -15.40 20.03 -8.77
C ALA A 176 -16.39 20.99 -9.44
N GLU A 177 -17.22 20.46 -10.34
CA GLU A 177 -18.21 21.24 -11.11
C GLU A 177 -19.53 21.49 -10.36
N ALA A 178 -19.79 20.77 -9.27
CA ALA A 178 -21.02 20.89 -8.49
C ALA A 178 -21.24 22.31 -7.97
N ASP A 179 -22.49 22.80 -8.02
CA ASP A 179 -22.85 24.12 -7.51
C ASP A 179 -23.07 24.07 -6.00
N GLU A 180 -21.96 23.95 -5.26
CA GLU A 180 -21.91 23.83 -3.81
C GLU A 180 -20.97 24.88 -3.20
N PRO A 181 -21.17 25.28 -1.93
CA PRO A 181 -20.25 26.15 -1.22
C PRO A 181 -18.86 25.53 -1.09
N ASP A 182 -17.81 26.34 -1.25
CA ASP A 182 -16.41 25.86 -1.23
C ASP A 182 -16.04 25.22 0.14
N GLU A 183 -16.61 25.71 1.25
CA GLU A 183 -16.45 25.14 2.61
C GLU A 183 -17.09 23.74 2.79
N MET A 184 -17.96 23.32 1.86
CA MET A 184 -18.60 22.00 1.86
C MET A 184 -18.11 21.12 0.70
N ASN A 185 -17.20 21.63 -0.14
CA ASN A 185 -16.69 20.92 -1.30
C ASN A 185 -15.24 21.33 -1.55
N PHE A 186 -14.32 20.64 -0.87
CA PHE A 186 -12.89 20.92 -0.97
C PHE A 186 -12.34 20.58 -2.35
N VAL A 187 -12.94 19.63 -3.08
CA VAL A 187 -12.60 19.35 -4.48
C VAL A 187 -12.80 20.59 -5.34
N ARG A 188 -13.96 21.24 -5.22
CA ARG A 188 -14.29 22.47 -5.96
C ARG A 188 -13.43 23.65 -5.52
N LYS A 189 -13.25 23.83 -4.21
CA LYS A 189 -12.41 24.87 -3.62
C LYS A 189 -11.01 24.84 -4.24
N HIS A 190 -10.33 23.69 -4.15
CA HIS A 190 -8.98 23.53 -4.69
C HIS A 190 -8.94 23.64 -6.21
N ALA A 191 -9.90 23.02 -6.92
CA ALA A 191 -9.91 23.06 -8.38
C ALA A 191 -10.09 24.49 -8.93
N LYS A 192 -10.89 25.35 -8.25
CA LYS A 192 -11.03 26.76 -8.62
C LYS A 192 -9.72 27.54 -8.42
N GLU A 193 -9.09 27.41 -7.27
CA GLU A 193 -7.83 28.08 -6.94
C GLU A 193 -6.72 27.66 -7.92
N GLN A 194 -6.60 26.35 -8.18
CA GLN A 194 -5.63 25.80 -9.12
C GLN A 194 -5.91 26.20 -10.56
N ALA A 195 -7.19 26.29 -10.96
CA ALA A 195 -7.59 26.75 -12.28
C ALA A 195 -7.21 28.21 -12.52
N GLU A 196 -7.42 29.08 -11.52
CA GLU A 196 -7.02 30.49 -11.57
C GLU A 196 -5.50 30.64 -11.69
N GLU A 197 -4.73 29.91 -10.86
CA GLU A 197 -3.27 29.94 -10.87
C GLU A 197 -2.69 29.40 -12.20
N ALA A 198 -3.28 28.35 -12.77
CA ALA A 198 -2.82 27.74 -14.03
C ALA A 198 -3.36 28.40 -15.30
N GLY A 199 -4.42 29.20 -15.21
CA GLY A 199 -5.14 29.72 -16.38
C GLY A 199 -5.84 28.62 -17.20
N ILE A 200 -6.37 27.59 -16.54
CA ILE A 200 -7.10 26.46 -17.16
C ILE A 200 -8.54 26.38 -16.65
N SER A 201 -9.33 25.42 -17.16
CA SER A 201 -10.69 25.20 -16.66
C SER A 201 -10.69 24.53 -15.29
N VAL A 202 -11.73 24.75 -14.48
CA VAL A 202 -11.93 24.03 -13.19
C VAL A 202 -11.90 22.51 -13.40
N ARG A 203 -12.46 22.03 -14.52
CA ARG A 203 -12.47 20.61 -14.87
C ARG A 203 -11.07 20.05 -15.11
N ASP A 204 -10.21 20.79 -15.81
CA ASP A 204 -8.82 20.38 -16.06
C ASP A 204 -7.96 20.48 -14.79
N ALA A 205 -8.20 21.51 -13.96
CA ALA A 205 -7.54 21.68 -12.67
C ALA A 205 -7.93 20.58 -11.66
N ALA A 206 -9.12 19.99 -11.79
CA ALA A 206 -9.60 18.85 -11.00
C ALA A 206 -8.95 17.50 -11.43
N THR A 207 -7.75 17.51 -11.99
CA THR A 207 -6.99 16.30 -12.30
C THR A 207 -6.41 15.72 -11.00
N ARG A 208 -6.86 14.52 -10.61
CA ARG A 208 -6.49 13.87 -9.34
C ARG A 208 -6.10 12.40 -9.44
N VAL A 209 -6.33 11.76 -10.58
CA VAL A 209 -6.10 10.31 -10.74
C VAL A 209 -4.83 10.09 -11.55
N PHE A 210 -3.78 9.67 -10.84
CA PHE A 210 -2.43 9.52 -11.36
C PHE A 210 -1.96 8.07 -11.32
N SER A 211 -1.01 7.72 -12.18
CA SER A 211 -0.33 6.43 -12.18
C SER A 211 1.05 6.55 -12.84
N ASN A 212 1.67 5.41 -13.07
CA ASN A 212 2.82 5.29 -13.95
C ASN A 212 2.41 5.42 -15.43
N ALA A 213 3.35 5.83 -16.28
CA ALA A 213 3.22 5.70 -17.73
C ALA A 213 2.86 4.25 -18.14
N SER A 214 2.16 4.09 -19.26
CA SER A 214 1.81 2.77 -19.79
C SER A 214 3.06 1.88 -19.93
N GLY A 215 2.97 0.63 -19.45
CA GLY A 215 4.10 -0.31 -19.44
C GLY A 215 5.14 -0.08 -18.33
N SER A 216 4.97 0.96 -17.49
CA SER A 216 5.80 1.22 -16.31
C SER A 216 5.08 0.86 -15.00
N TYR A 217 5.86 0.51 -13.99
CA TYR A 217 5.42 0.11 -12.64
C TYR A 217 6.38 0.67 -11.58
N SER A 218 5.89 0.85 -10.35
CA SER A 218 6.64 1.40 -9.20
C SER A 218 7.16 2.83 -9.39
N SER A 219 7.53 3.49 -8.29
CA SER A 219 8.28 4.76 -8.31
C SER A 219 9.80 4.53 -8.42
N ASN A 220 10.24 3.28 -8.49
CA ASN A 220 11.64 2.83 -8.36
C ASN A 220 12.28 3.13 -6.99
N ILE A 221 11.53 3.65 -6.01
CA ILE A 221 12.06 3.86 -4.65
C ILE A 221 12.42 2.52 -4.03
N SER A 222 11.62 1.47 -4.22
CA SER A 222 11.96 0.13 -3.71
C SER A 222 13.30 -0.37 -4.27
N LEU A 223 13.59 -0.10 -5.55
CA LEU A 223 14.84 -0.49 -6.19
C LEU A 223 16.03 0.33 -5.67
N ALA A 224 15.82 1.62 -5.42
CA ALA A 224 16.84 2.49 -4.83
C ALA A 224 17.18 2.06 -3.40
N VAL A 225 16.17 1.74 -2.59
CA VAL A 225 16.34 1.20 -1.22
C VAL A 225 17.00 -0.18 -1.27
N GLU A 226 16.62 -1.05 -2.20
CA GLU A 226 17.21 -2.39 -2.31
C GLU A 226 18.72 -2.36 -2.62
N ASN A 227 19.13 -1.42 -3.48
CA ASN A 227 20.52 -1.27 -3.92
C ASN A 227 21.30 -0.21 -3.13
N SER A 228 20.68 0.40 -2.11
CA SER A 228 21.23 1.55 -1.38
C SER A 228 21.77 2.66 -2.30
N SER A 229 21.18 2.81 -3.50
CA SER A 229 21.73 3.60 -4.61
C SER A 229 21.24 5.05 -4.63
N TRP A 230 21.14 5.65 -3.44
CA TRP A 230 20.60 7.00 -3.25
C TRP A 230 21.36 7.73 -2.14
N SER A 231 21.53 9.05 -2.28
CA SER A 231 22.31 9.88 -1.35
C SER A 231 21.42 10.60 -0.33
N ASP A 232 20.26 11.06 -0.75
CA ASP A 232 19.31 11.84 0.05
C ASP A 232 17.86 11.55 -0.34
N GLU A 233 16.93 11.92 0.53
CA GLU A 233 15.50 11.67 0.31
C GLU A 233 14.92 12.47 -0.87
N GLU A 234 15.58 13.56 -1.30
CA GLU A 234 15.13 14.35 -2.44
C GLU A 234 15.24 13.57 -3.75
N GLN A 235 16.27 12.72 -3.89
CA GLN A 235 16.38 11.82 -5.04
C GLN A 235 15.20 10.83 -5.11
N LEU A 236 14.77 10.28 -3.97
CA LEU A 236 13.63 9.37 -3.90
C LEU A 236 12.33 10.10 -4.29
N GLN A 237 12.15 11.32 -3.78
CA GLN A 237 11.01 12.17 -4.10
C GLN A 237 10.97 12.55 -5.59
N GLU A 238 12.13 12.87 -6.18
CA GLU A 238 12.23 13.20 -7.61
C GLU A 238 11.91 12.00 -8.50
N MET A 239 12.39 10.81 -8.12
CA MET A 239 12.02 9.55 -8.79
C MET A 239 10.51 9.31 -8.74
N TYR A 240 9.87 9.59 -7.60
CA TYR A 240 8.42 9.51 -7.46
C TYR A 240 7.73 10.46 -8.43
N LEU A 241 8.04 11.76 -8.39
CA LEU A 241 7.43 12.79 -9.23
C LEU A 241 7.56 12.44 -10.71
N SER A 242 8.76 12.05 -11.15
CA SER A 242 9.04 11.69 -12.54
C SER A 242 8.27 10.47 -13.03
N ARG A 243 7.97 9.51 -12.14
CA ARG A 243 7.40 8.21 -12.53
C ARG A 243 5.90 8.08 -12.25
N LYS A 244 5.35 8.87 -11.32
CA LYS A 244 3.97 8.74 -10.83
C LYS A 244 3.06 9.91 -11.24
N SER A 245 3.58 10.93 -11.92
CA SER A 245 2.81 12.11 -12.33
C SER A 245 2.09 11.97 -13.68
N PHE A 246 1.80 10.75 -14.13
CA PHE A 246 1.00 10.56 -15.34
C PHE A 246 -0.47 10.57 -14.96
N ALA A 247 -1.22 11.52 -15.49
CA ALA A 247 -2.64 11.69 -15.24
C ALA A 247 -3.48 10.89 -16.23
N PHE A 248 -4.58 10.32 -15.75
CA PHE A 248 -5.65 9.82 -16.62
C PHE A 248 -6.63 10.94 -16.94
N ASN A 249 -7.21 10.93 -18.14
CA ASN A 249 -8.26 11.88 -18.51
C ASN A 249 -9.48 11.15 -19.09
N SER A 250 -10.58 11.13 -18.35
CA SER A 250 -11.83 10.49 -18.75
C SER A 250 -12.53 11.15 -19.94
N ASP A 251 -12.22 12.41 -20.25
CA ASP A 251 -12.72 13.12 -21.44
C ASP A 251 -11.91 12.76 -22.70
N LYS A 252 -10.70 12.23 -22.52
CA LYS A 252 -9.78 11.82 -23.59
C LYS A 252 -9.11 10.47 -23.27
N PRO A 253 -9.86 9.39 -23.01
CA PRO A 253 -9.30 8.12 -22.54
C PRO A 253 -8.31 7.50 -23.54
N GLY A 254 -8.49 7.77 -24.84
CA GLY A 254 -7.58 7.31 -25.90
C GLY A 254 -6.17 7.93 -25.86
N ALA A 255 -5.95 9.00 -25.09
CA ALA A 255 -4.62 9.56 -24.85
C ALA A 255 -3.79 8.71 -23.87
N GLY A 256 -4.42 7.77 -23.17
CA GLY A 256 -3.78 6.97 -22.13
C GLY A 256 -3.39 7.81 -20.92
N MET A 257 -2.34 7.37 -20.22
CA MET A 257 -1.75 8.10 -19.10
C MET A 257 -0.76 9.14 -19.66
N THR A 258 -1.05 10.43 -19.50
CA THR A 258 -0.19 11.53 -19.99
C THR A 258 0.52 12.22 -18.85
N GLU A 259 1.81 12.52 -19.00
CA GLU A 259 2.56 13.26 -17.98
C GLU A 259 1.90 14.61 -17.69
N ASN A 260 1.64 14.88 -16.41
CA ASN A 260 1.11 16.15 -15.94
C ASN A 260 1.65 16.45 -14.52
N ARG A 261 2.97 16.64 -14.45
CA ARG A 261 3.69 16.92 -13.21
C ARG A 261 3.22 18.18 -12.50
N ASP A 262 2.92 19.25 -13.23
CA ASP A 262 2.43 20.49 -12.64
C ASP A 262 1.12 20.29 -11.85
N SER A 263 0.14 19.57 -12.42
CA SER A 263 -1.11 19.27 -11.69
C SER A 263 -0.86 18.33 -10.50
N PHE A 264 0.08 17.39 -10.63
CA PHE A 264 0.44 16.48 -9.54
C PHE A 264 1.04 17.24 -8.35
N GLU A 265 1.99 18.14 -8.61
CA GLU A 265 2.62 18.98 -7.59
C GLU A 265 1.62 19.94 -6.93
N ARG A 266 0.71 20.55 -7.69
CA ARG A 266 -0.36 21.40 -7.12
C ARG A 266 -1.32 20.63 -6.23
N ALA A 267 -1.67 19.40 -6.58
CA ALA A 267 -2.49 18.54 -5.73
C ALA A 267 -1.75 18.12 -4.45
N LEU A 268 -0.44 17.84 -4.53
CA LEU A 268 0.38 17.50 -3.36
C LEU A 268 0.43 18.64 -2.32
N LYS A 269 0.37 19.90 -2.75
CA LYS A 269 0.36 21.07 -1.83
C LYS A 269 -0.82 21.09 -0.88
N THR A 270 -1.95 20.47 -1.23
CA THR A 270 -3.17 20.50 -0.42
C THR A 270 -3.34 19.28 0.47
N VAL A 271 -2.47 18.27 0.36
CA VAL A 271 -2.55 17.01 1.09
C VAL A 271 -2.32 17.22 2.59
N GLU A 272 -3.25 16.74 3.41
CA GLU A 272 -3.15 16.78 4.88
C GLU A 272 -3.04 15.38 5.51
N ALA A 273 -3.44 14.34 4.77
CA ALA A 273 -3.23 12.96 5.17
C ALA A 273 -2.86 12.04 3.99
N SER A 274 -1.99 11.06 4.24
CA SER A 274 -1.74 9.92 3.34
C SER A 274 -2.48 8.68 3.85
N PHE A 275 -2.91 7.83 2.92
CA PHE A 275 -3.76 6.69 3.25
C PHE A 275 -3.57 5.50 2.31
N GLN A 276 -3.40 4.31 2.88
CA GLN A 276 -3.33 3.05 2.14
C GLN A 276 -4.21 1.98 2.80
N ASN A 277 -4.63 0.97 2.03
CA ASN A 277 -5.31 -0.21 2.57
C ASN A 277 -4.33 -1.38 2.62
N LEU A 278 -4.33 -2.08 3.76
CA LEU A 278 -3.59 -3.32 3.93
C LEU A 278 -4.25 -4.42 3.11
N ASP A 279 -3.46 -5.13 2.32
CA ASP A 279 -3.94 -6.21 1.46
C ASP A 279 -4.42 -7.40 2.30
N SER A 280 -3.60 -7.79 3.27
CA SER A 280 -3.80 -8.97 4.09
C SER A 280 -2.81 -9.02 5.27
N SER A 281 -3.00 -9.96 6.20
CA SER A 281 -2.04 -10.13 7.30
C SER A 281 -0.69 -10.70 6.80
N GLU A 282 -0.70 -11.53 5.75
CA GLU A 282 0.47 -12.11 5.12
C GLU A 282 1.19 -11.17 4.15
N ILE A 283 0.49 -10.19 3.57
CA ILE A 283 1.06 -9.08 2.79
C ILE A 283 0.78 -7.77 3.53
N SER A 284 1.54 -7.55 4.60
CA SER A 284 1.55 -6.30 5.37
C SER A 284 2.68 -5.38 4.90
N LEU A 285 2.79 -4.22 5.56
CA LEU A 285 3.67 -3.12 5.18
C LEU A 285 5.15 -3.50 5.06
N THR A 286 5.60 -4.48 5.84
CA THR A 286 7.00 -4.90 5.89
C THR A 286 7.27 -6.21 5.12
N ASP A 287 6.24 -6.87 4.57
CA ASP A 287 6.40 -8.12 3.79
C ASP A 287 6.91 -7.87 2.38
N VAL A 288 6.62 -6.67 1.88
CA VAL A 288 6.76 -6.26 0.50
C VAL A 288 7.16 -4.79 0.44
N SER A 289 7.86 -4.42 -0.62
CA SER A 289 8.38 -3.07 -0.79
C SER A 289 7.44 -2.10 -1.49
N HIS A 290 6.36 -2.59 -2.10
CA HIS A 290 5.49 -1.75 -2.92
C HIS A 290 4.74 -0.68 -2.12
N TYR A 291 4.41 -0.95 -0.84
CA TYR A 291 3.71 0.01 -0.01
C TYR A 291 4.51 1.29 0.23
N PHE A 292 5.78 1.16 0.66
CA PHE A 292 6.64 2.33 0.85
C PHE A 292 7.07 2.94 -0.49
N ASP A 293 7.22 2.14 -1.55
CA ASP A 293 7.50 2.66 -2.90
C ASP A 293 6.45 3.64 -3.39
N SER A 294 5.18 3.45 -3.00
CA SER A 294 4.09 4.35 -3.35
C SER A 294 3.61 5.22 -2.19
N ASP A 295 4.34 5.27 -1.06
CA ASP A 295 3.98 6.14 0.06
C ASP A 295 4.25 7.62 -0.28
N PRO A 296 3.22 8.49 -0.27
CA PRO A 296 3.39 9.89 -0.64
C PRO A 296 3.72 10.78 0.57
N THR A 297 3.93 10.24 1.77
CA THR A 297 3.92 11.02 3.03
C THR A 297 4.96 12.14 3.02
N LYS A 298 6.26 11.83 2.97
CA LYS A 298 7.31 12.87 2.95
C LYS A 298 7.28 13.74 1.71
N LEU A 299 6.83 13.19 0.58
CA LEU A 299 6.65 13.96 -0.65
C LEU A 299 5.58 15.04 -0.45
N ALA A 300 4.42 14.68 0.10
CA ALA A 300 3.34 15.62 0.42
C ALA A 300 3.77 16.64 1.49
N GLU A 301 4.56 16.24 2.50
CA GLU A 301 5.11 17.18 3.49
C GLU A 301 6.00 18.24 2.84
N LYS A 302 6.85 17.85 1.89
CA LYS A 302 7.71 18.78 1.13
C LYS A 302 6.89 19.82 0.35
N PHE A 303 5.81 19.42 -0.31
CA PHE A 303 5.00 20.33 -1.12
C PHE A 303 4.02 21.17 -0.31
N SER A 304 3.37 20.57 0.69
CA SER A 304 2.42 21.29 1.57
C SER A 304 3.13 22.21 2.57
N GLY A 305 4.40 21.94 2.88
CA GLY A 305 5.16 22.64 3.93
C GLY A 305 4.65 22.36 5.34
N LYS A 306 3.78 21.35 5.50
CA LYS A 306 3.16 20.94 6.76
C LYS A 306 3.41 19.47 7.01
N LYS A 307 3.28 19.04 8.27
CA LYS A 307 3.29 17.62 8.62
C LYS A 307 2.04 16.93 8.06
N VAL A 308 2.21 15.76 7.46
CA VAL A 308 1.12 14.97 6.87
C VAL A 308 0.85 13.76 7.76
N SER A 309 -0.39 13.62 8.23
CA SER A 309 -0.80 12.42 8.97
C SER A 309 -0.81 11.22 8.04
N SER A 310 -0.32 10.06 8.47
CA SER A 310 -0.29 8.85 7.65
C SER A 310 -1.10 7.74 8.29
N TYR A 311 -2.03 7.17 7.53
CA TYR A 311 -2.97 6.16 8.00
C TYR A 311 -2.96 4.89 7.13
N VAL A 312 -3.29 3.77 7.76
CA VAL A 312 -3.48 2.49 7.11
C VAL A 312 -4.80 1.88 7.58
N ALA A 313 -5.65 1.52 6.62
CA ALA A 313 -6.86 0.77 6.90
C ALA A 313 -6.57 -0.73 6.84
N ASP A 314 -7.09 -1.45 7.83
CA ASP A 314 -6.99 -2.89 7.95
C ASP A 314 -8.41 -3.45 8.13
N THR A 315 -8.95 -3.99 7.03
CA THR A 315 -10.26 -4.65 7.00
C THR A 315 -10.13 -6.18 6.99
N THR A 316 -8.93 -6.72 7.22
CA THR A 316 -8.64 -8.17 7.11
C THR A 316 -9.48 -9.04 8.05
N THR A 317 -9.99 -8.45 9.13
CA THR A 317 -10.97 -9.05 10.03
C THR A 317 -12.30 -8.30 9.98
N ALA A 318 -13.37 -8.90 10.49
CA ALA A 318 -14.68 -8.25 10.60
C ALA A 318 -14.66 -6.94 11.42
N ASN A 319 -13.64 -6.73 12.26
CA ASN A 319 -13.45 -5.49 13.00
C ASN A 319 -12.46 -4.57 12.25
N ALA A 320 -12.94 -3.90 11.20
CA ALA A 320 -12.17 -2.92 10.45
C ALA A 320 -11.45 -1.92 11.37
N GLN A 321 -10.19 -1.61 11.10
CA GLN A 321 -9.39 -0.64 11.87
C GLN A 321 -8.82 0.43 10.92
N VAL A 322 -8.69 1.65 11.41
CA VAL A 322 -7.85 2.69 10.80
C VAL A 322 -6.79 3.04 11.82
N ARG A 323 -5.55 2.65 11.53
CA ARG A 323 -4.39 2.89 12.39
C ARG A 323 -3.53 3.97 11.76
N THR A 324 -2.71 4.63 12.55
CA THR A 324 -1.60 5.40 11.98
C THR A 324 -0.60 4.46 11.30
N LEU A 325 0.19 4.98 10.37
CA LEU A 325 1.28 4.23 9.76
C LEU A 325 2.27 3.74 10.84
N ALA A 326 2.62 4.60 11.80
CA ALA A 326 3.47 4.23 12.94
C ALA A 326 2.86 3.12 13.83
N GLU A 327 1.55 3.13 14.07
CA GLU A 327 0.89 2.02 14.78
C GLU A 327 0.98 0.70 14.00
N THR A 328 0.89 0.76 12.67
CA THR A 328 0.93 -0.43 11.81
C THR A 328 2.36 -0.96 11.64
N THR A 329 3.37 -0.09 11.50
CA THR A 329 4.79 -0.49 11.50
C THR A 329 5.20 -1.13 12.82
N ARG A 330 4.74 -0.59 13.97
CA ARG A 330 4.92 -1.23 15.28
C ARG A 330 4.22 -2.58 15.39
N LEU A 331 3.00 -2.71 14.87
CA LEU A 331 2.27 -3.98 14.85
C LEU A 331 3.04 -5.03 14.05
N ASP A 332 3.53 -4.66 12.87
CA ASP A 332 4.37 -5.52 12.03
C ASP A 332 5.67 -5.93 12.75
N ALA A 333 6.36 -4.99 13.39
CA ALA A 333 7.58 -5.28 14.14
C ALA A 333 7.30 -6.30 15.27
N ARG A 334 6.26 -6.06 16.08
CA ARG A 334 5.90 -6.92 17.23
C ARG A 334 5.33 -8.28 16.85
N THR A 335 4.71 -8.41 15.68
CA THR A 335 4.08 -9.67 15.24
C THR A 335 4.98 -10.48 14.30
N LYS A 336 5.98 -9.85 13.68
CA LYS A 336 6.90 -10.46 12.71
C LYS A 336 8.34 -10.34 13.14
N LEU A 337 9.06 -9.29 12.74
CA LEU A 337 10.52 -9.17 12.88
C LEU A 337 11.01 -9.49 14.29
N LEU A 338 10.31 -8.99 15.32
CA LEU A 338 10.69 -9.12 16.73
C LEU A 338 9.86 -10.16 17.48
N ASN A 339 9.05 -10.96 16.77
CA ASN A 339 8.28 -12.04 17.37
C ASN A 339 9.06 -13.36 17.29
N PRO A 340 9.45 -13.96 18.44
CA PRO A 340 10.15 -15.25 18.45
C PRO A 340 9.44 -16.35 17.69
N LYS A 341 8.11 -16.39 17.75
CA LYS A 341 7.35 -17.39 17.00
C LYS A 341 7.50 -17.22 15.49
N TRP A 342 7.63 -15.99 15.01
CA TRP A 342 7.78 -15.70 13.59
C TRP A 342 9.21 -15.92 13.11
N TYR A 343 10.21 -15.32 13.77
CA TYR A 343 11.58 -15.46 13.29
C TYR A 343 12.12 -16.89 13.50
N GLU A 344 11.78 -17.58 14.59
CA GLU A 344 12.15 -19.00 14.73
C GLU A 344 11.43 -19.90 13.74
N GLY A 345 10.16 -19.60 13.44
CA GLY A 345 9.40 -20.28 12.40
C GLY A 345 10.09 -20.17 11.04
N ASN A 346 10.55 -18.98 10.67
CA ASN A 346 11.32 -18.76 9.45
C ASN A 346 12.69 -19.46 9.52
N LEU A 347 13.46 -19.28 10.59
CA LEU A 347 14.79 -19.89 10.74
C LEU A 347 14.77 -21.42 10.72
N SER A 348 13.63 -22.05 11.03
CA SER A 348 13.45 -23.50 10.86
C SER A 348 13.54 -23.95 9.40
N ALA A 349 13.29 -23.05 8.44
CA ALA A 349 13.46 -23.27 7.01
C ALA A 349 14.90 -23.01 6.50
N GLY A 350 15.85 -22.71 7.40
CA GLY A 350 17.27 -22.56 7.05
C GLY A 350 17.54 -21.33 6.18
N TYR A 351 18.28 -21.52 5.09
CA TYR A 351 18.83 -20.45 4.25
C TYR A 351 17.79 -19.40 3.80
N GLU A 352 16.62 -19.82 3.32
CA GLU A 352 15.54 -18.92 2.89
C GLU A 352 14.83 -18.26 4.10
N GLY A 353 14.83 -18.92 5.26
CA GLY A 353 14.33 -18.34 6.50
C GLY A 353 15.06 -17.07 6.93
N ALA A 354 16.40 -17.10 6.85
CA ALA A 354 17.23 -15.93 7.12
C ALA A 354 16.98 -14.79 6.11
N ARG A 355 16.66 -15.13 4.85
CA ARG A 355 16.30 -14.15 3.82
C ARG A 355 15.01 -13.41 4.15
N GLU A 356 14.01 -14.09 4.72
CA GLU A 356 12.74 -13.45 5.13
C GLU A 356 12.96 -12.42 6.25
N ILE A 357 13.85 -12.70 7.20
CA ILE A 357 14.24 -11.74 8.25
C ILE A 357 14.94 -10.53 7.64
N GLN A 358 15.92 -10.77 6.75
CA GLN A 358 16.64 -9.70 6.05
C GLN A 358 15.67 -8.79 5.27
N LYS A 359 14.76 -9.40 4.50
CA LYS A 359 13.76 -8.67 3.70
C LYS A 359 12.88 -7.78 4.59
N ARG A 360 12.49 -8.28 5.76
CA ARG A 360 11.67 -7.55 6.73
C ARG A 360 12.36 -6.29 7.24
N LEU A 361 13.64 -6.42 7.59
CA LEU A 361 14.47 -5.32 8.07
C LEU A 361 14.70 -4.28 6.96
N GLN A 362 14.97 -4.72 5.73
CA GLN A 362 15.15 -3.82 4.58
C GLN A 362 13.88 -3.04 4.23
N ASN A 363 12.71 -3.69 4.27
CA ASN A 363 11.45 -2.98 4.04
C ASN A 363 11.14 -1.98 5.17
N THR A 364 11.60 -2.25 6.40
CA THR A 364 11.51 -1.30 7.52
C THR A 364 12.34 -0.05 7.24
N LEU A 365 13.57 -0.19 6.70
CA LEU A 365 14.37 0.95 6.23
C LEU A 365 13.64 1.79 5.16
N GLY A 366 12.94 1.14 4.23
CA GLY A 366 12.13 1.82 3.21
C GLY A 366 11.06 2.74 3.81
N TRP A 367 10.44 2.35 4.92
CA TRP A 367 9.48 3.19 5.64
C TRP A 367 10.12 4.39 6.33
N SER A 368 11.33 4.25 6.87
CA SER A 368 12.09 5.41 7.38
C SER A 368 12.36 6.43 6.27
N ALA A 369 12.78 5.96 5.10
CA ALA A 369 13.12 6.81 3.97
C ALA A 369 11.91 7.58 3.39
N THR A 370 10.73 6.97 3.37
CA THR A 370 9.55 7.52 2.66
C THR A 370 8.53 8.21 3.56
N SER A 371 8.50 7.84 4.85
CA SER A 371 7.50 8.34 5.80
C SER A 371 8.09 8.82 7.14
N GLY A 372 9.27 8.32 7.52
CA GLY A 372 9.85 8.56 8.84
C GLY A 372 9.04 7.97 10.00
N GLN A 373 8.13 7.02 9.75
CA GLN A 373 7.20 6.46 10.76
C GLN A 373 7.71 5.14 11.38
N VAL A 374 9.03 4.95 11.45
CA VAL A 374 9.65 3.82 12.16
C VAL A 374 10.29 4.35 13.42
N ASP A 375 9.85 3.87 14.57
CA ASP A 375 10.42 4.25 15.86
C ASP A 375 11.84 3.69 16.03
N ASN A 376 12.72 4.45 16.70
CA ASN A 376 14.12 4.05 16.96
C ASN A 376 14.25 2.67 17.61
N TRP A 377 13.34 2.33 18.53
CA TRP A 377 13.36 1.07 19.27
C TRP A 377 13.20 -0.16 18.36
N VAL A 378 12.59 -0.02 17.17
CA VAL A 378 12.44 -1.14 16.23
C VAL A 378 13.80 -1.61 15.73
N TYR A 379 14.69 -0.67 15.40
CA TYR A 379 16.06 -0.98 15.02
C TYR A 379 16.88 -1.46 16.21
N GLU A 380 16.72 -0.82 17.37
CA GLU A 380 17.45 -1.21 18.59
C GLU A 380 17.15 -2.65 19.01
N GLU A 381 15.86 -3.01 19.16
CA GLU A 381 15.46 -4.37 19.52
C GLU A 381 15.85 -5.39 18.42
N ALA A 382 15.84 -5.00 17.14
CA ALA A 382 16.28 -5.90 16.07
C ALA A 382 17.80 -6.15 16.13
N ASN A 383 18.60 -5.13 16.43
CA ASN A 383 20.03 -5.27 16.67
C ASN A 383 20.28 -6.17 17.90
N ASP A 384 19.55 -5.96 18.99
CA ASP A 384 19.69 -6.79 20.19
C ASP A 384 19.42 -8.26 19.91
N VAL A 385 18.34 -8.56 19.19
CA VAL A 385 17.92 -9.93 18.88
C VAL A 385 18.88 -10.60 17.88
N PHE A 386 19.28 -9.93 16.81
CA PHE A 386 19.96 -10.58 15.68
C PHE A 386 21.47 -10.36 15.62
N MET A 387 21.99 -9.34 16.30
CA MET A 387 23.39 -8.92 16.20
C MET A 387 24.10 -8.91 17.56
N ALA A 388 23.40 -8.55 18.65
CA ALA A 388 24.01 -8.51 19.98
C ALA A 388 24.07 -9.88 20.66
N ASP A 389 23.12 -10.77 20.37
CA ASP A 389 23.16 -12.18 20.81
C ASP A 389 24.18 -12.97 19.97
N PRO A 390 25.31 -13.42 20.55
CA PRO A 390 26.35 -14.14 19.81
C PRO A 390 25.87 -15.49 19.24
N GLU A 391 24.89 -16.13 19.88
CA GLU A 391 24.34 -17.40 19.41
C GLU A 391 23.49 -17.18 18.15
N MET A 392 22.59 -16.21 18.19
CA MET A 392 21.77 -15.84 17.03
C MET A 392 22.62 -15.30 15.88
N GLN A 393 23.58 -14.44 16.17
CA GLN A 393 24.52 -13.87 15.19
C GLN A 393 25.24 -14.99 14.43
N LYS A 394 25.89 -15.91 15.16
CA LYS A 394 26.60 -17.04 14.56
C LYS A 394 25.66 -17.93 13.76
N ARG A 395 24.47 -18.22 14.28
CA ARG A 395 23.45 -19.02 13.59
C ARG A 395 23.05 -18.40 12.26
N LEU A 396 22.78 -17.09 12.22
CA LEU A 396 22.41 -16.38 10.99
C LEU A 396 23.56 -16.35 9.97
N MET A 397 24.78 -16.04 10.44
CA MET A 397 25.96 -15.97 9.59
C MET A 397 26.34 -17.35 8.99
N ASP A 398 26.17 -18.43 9.74
CA ASP A 398 26.37 -19.80 9.25
C ASP A 398 25.23 -20.24 8.30
N MET A 399 24.00 -19.82 8.57
CA MET A 399 22.82 -20.20 7.80
C MET A 399 22.73 -19.52 6.45
N ASN A 400 22.98 -18.21 6.38
CA ASN A 400 22.96 -17.45 5.13
C ASN A 400 23.86 -16.20 5.22
N PRO A 401 25.15 -16.30 4.87
CA PRO A 401 26.09 -15.18 4.99
C PRO A 401 25.69 -13.98 4.12
N ASN A 402 25.08 -14.21 2.95
CA ASN A 402 24.63 -13.13 2.07
C ASN A 402 23.49 -12.31 2.69
N SER A 403 22.49 -12.98 3.26
CA SER A 403 21.39 -12.31 3.96
C SER A 403 21.88 -11.64 5.25
N PHE A 404 22.77 -12.30 6.00
CA PHE A 404 23.39 -11.72 7.20
C PHE A 404 24.16 -10.43 6.87
N ARG A 405 25.00 -10.43 5.84
CA ARG A 405 25.69 -9.22 5.35
C ARG A 405 24.70 -8.11 5.05
N LYS A 406 23.61 -8.40 4.33
CA LYS A 406 22.57 -7.42 4.02
C LYS A 406 21.89 -6.89 5.29
N MET A 407 21.67 -7.71 6.31
CA MET A 407 21.13 -7.24 7.60
C MET A 407 22.09 -6.25 8.27
N VAL A 408 23.38 -6.62 8.40
CA VAL A 408 24.41 -5.74 8.97
C VAL A 408 24.51 -4.43 8.19
N ALA A 409 24.55 -4.49 6.85
CA ALA A 409 24.56 -3.33 5.99
C ALA A 409 23.32 -2.44 6.19
N THR A 410 22.14 -3.03 6.36
CA THR A 410 20.89 -2.29 6.59
C THR A 410 20.91 -1.55 7.91
N PHE A 411 21.46 -2.14 8.98
CA PHE A 411 21.64 -1.45 10.26
C PHE A 411 22.61 -0.28 10.15
N LEU A 412 23.78 -0.49 9.53
CA LEU A 412 24.76 0.57 9.30
C LEU A 412 24.19 1.68 8.42
N GLU A 413 23.39 1.35 7.40
CA GLU A 413 22.70 2.30 6.54
C GLU A 413 21.64 3.10 7.30
N ALA A 414 20.82 2.44 8.13
CA ALA A 414 19.82 3.12 8.95
C ALA A 414 20.47 4.16 9.88
N ASN A 415 21.60 3.82 10.50
CA ASN A 415 22.35 4.76 11.33
C ASN A 415 23.01 5.87 10.49
N GLY A 416 23.73 5.52 9.42
CA GLY A 416 24.44 6.48 8.57
C GLY A 416 23.53 7.51 7.89
N ARG A 417 22.24 7.19 7.74
CA ARG A 417 21.21 8.09 7.21
C ARG A 417 20.39 8.82 8.29
N GLY A 418 20.71 8.61 9.57
CA GLY A 418 20.04 9.28 10.69
C GLY A 418 18.67 8.73 11.06
N TYR A 419 18.33 7.51 10.65
CA TYR A 419 17.07 6.84 11.00
C TYR A 419 17.15 6.01 12.28
N TRP A 420 18.36 5.66 12.70
CA TRP A 420 18.63 4.89 13.91
C TRP A 420 19.77 5.50 14.71
N ASP A 421 19.47 5.94 15.93
CA ASP A 421 20.43 6.38 16.94
C ASP A 421 20.72 5.25 17.92
N THR A 422 22.00 4.96 18.15
CA THR A 422 22.50 3.80 18.92
C THR A 422 23.89 4.09 19.49
N SER A 423 24.35 3.26 20.42
CA SER A 423 25.70 3.35 20.99
C SER A 423 26.81 3.10 19.96
N ASP A 424 27.97 3.71 20.17
CA ASP A 424 29.19 3.44 19.40
C ASP A 424 29.60 1.96 19.48
N GLU A 425 29.36 1.30 20.62
CA GLU A 425 29.62 -0.13 20.81
C GLU A 425 28.81 -1.01 19.85
N ASN A 426 27.52 -0.69 19.65
CA ASN A 426 26.69 -1.39 18.67
C ASN A 426 27.23 -1.17 17.24
N LEU A 427 27.67 0.04 16.91
CA LEU A 427 28.20 0.37 15.58
C LEU A 427 29.55 -0.33 15.32
N ASP A 428 30.44 -0.37 16.30
CA ASP A 428 31.72 -1.06 16.20
C ASP A 428 31.53 -2.57 16.01
N ARG A 429 30.61 -3.20 16.77
CA ARG A 429 30.22 -4.59 16.55
C ARG A 429 29.72 -4.81 15.12
N LEU A 430 28.80 -3.97 14.63
CA LEU A 430 28.27 -4.11 13.26
C LEU A 430 29.38 -3.97 12.19
N ARG A 431 30.34 -3.06 12.38
CA ARG A 431 31.48 -2.90 11.46
C ARG A 431 32.37 -4.14 11.45
N GLU A 432 32.66 -4.71 12.62
CA GLU A 432 33.42 -5.97 12.74
C GLU A 432 32.69 -7.13 12.06
N LEU A 433 31.37 -7.27 12.31
CA LEU A 433 30.54 -8.30 11.68
C LEU A 433 30.47 -8.16 10.16
N TYR A 434 30.48 -6.93 9.66
CA TYR A 434 30.50 -6.67 8.23
C TYR A 434 31.81 -7.18 7.60
N VAL A 435 32.95 -6.92 8.24
CA VAL A 435 34.25 -7.43 7.78
C VAL A 435 34.30 -8.95 7.85
N GLU A 436 33.87 -9.54 8.97
CA GLU A 436 33.89 -11.00 9.16
C GLU A 436 33.06 -11.74 8.10
N VAL A 437 31.85 -11.24 7.78
CA VAL A 437 31.01 -11.87 6.76
C VAL A 437 31.52 -11.60 5.34
N GLU A 438 32.16 -10.46 5.07
CA GLU A 438 32.83 -10.19 3.80
C GLU A 438 33.98 -11.18 3.55
N ASP A 439 34.86 -11.38 4.54
CA ASP A 439 35.97 -12.34 4.44
C ASP A 439 35.44 -13.76 4.17
N LYS A 440 34.32 -14.14 4.82
CA LYS A 440 33.65 -15.43 4.61
C LYS A 440 33.05 -15.58 3.21
N ILE A 441 32.55 -14.50 2.59
CA ILE A 441 31.94 -14.54 1.26
C ILE A 441 33.00 -14.47 0.15
N GLU A 442 33.97 -13.56 0.29
CA GLU A 442 34.98 -13.28 -0.74
C GLU A 442 36.21 -14.21 -0.63
N GLY A 443 36.33 -14.98 0.45
CA GLY A 443 37.28 -16.08 0.59
C GLY A 443 38.71 -15.66 0.95
N VAL A 444 38.86 -14.63 1.77
CA VAL A 444 40.16 -14.24 2.35
C VAL A 444 40.35 -15.05 3.64
N GLU A 445 41.19 -16.09 3.60
CA GLU A 445 41.66 -16.83 4.80
C GLU A 445 42.73 -16.07 5.58
#